data_AF-A0A966XEF9-F1
#
_entry.id   AF-A0A966XEF9-F1
#
_cell.length_a   1.000
_cell.length_b   1.000
_cell.length_c   1.000
_cell.angle_alpha   90.00
_cell.angle_beta   90.00
_cell.angle_gamma   90.00
#
_symmetry.space_group_name_H-M   'P 1'
#
loop_
_entity.id
_entity.type
_entity.pdbx_description
1 polymer ?
#
loop_
_entity_poly.entity_id
_entity_poly.type
_entity_poly.pdbx_seq_one_letter_code
_entity_poly.pdbx_strand_id
1 'polypeptide(L)'
;MKKPVFKMALRDGSFMDQAYSPLIYTRMHNAYRFALYKSGREWIVSEPVSGYRVCRVTAHFKGMPVASGHLTLKQAREFALVDIDSIVDRIGFDAFDQRINEALEMKVAA
;
A
#
# COMPACT_ATOMS: atom_id res chain seq x y z
N MET A 1 -18.75 -11.65 -0.77
CA MET A 1 -18.47 -10.67 0.32
C MET A 1 -18.29 -9.29 -0.28
N LYS A 2 -18.88 -8.25 0.32
CA LYS A 2 -18.68 -6.86 -0.10
C LYS A 2 -17.22 -6.46 0.15
N LYS A 3 -16.54 -5.91 -0.85
CA LYS A 3 -15.15 -5.45 -0.66
C LYS A 3 -15.14 -4.27 0.31
N PRO A 4 -14.20 -4.22 1.27
CA PRO A 4 -14.04 -3.06 2.14
C PRO A 4 -13.66 -1.83 1.29
N VAL A 5 -14.03 -0.66 1.77
CA VAL A 5 -13.81 0.63 1.12
C VAL A 5 -13.07 1.53 2.09
N PHE A 6 -12.11 2.31 1.60
CA PHE A 6 -11.43 3.35 2.37
C PHE A 6 -11.47 4.70 1.65
N LYS A 7 -11.29 5.77 2.40
CA LYS A 7 -11.17 7.14 1.87
C LYS A 7 -9.72 7.35 1.42
N MET A 8 -9.47 7.22 0.12
CA MET A 8 -8.16 7.50 -0.47
C MET A 8 -7.97 9.02 -0.58
N ALA A 9 -6.88 9.53 -0.02
CA ALA A 9 -6.48 10.92 -0.22
C ALA A 9 -5.90 11.13 -1.63
N LEU A 10 -6.42 12.14 -2.33
CA LEU A 10 -5.93 12.57 -3.65
C LEU A 10 -4.97 13.76 -3.51
N ARG A 11 -4.24 14.06 -4.58
CA ARG A 11 -3.24 15.15 -4.58
C ARG A 11 -3.85 16.54 -4.40
N ASP A 12 -5.10 16.71 -4.76
CA ASP A 12 -5.87 17.95 -4.61
C ASP A 12 -6.46 18.13 -3.21
N GLY A 13 -6.17 17.21 -2.28
CA GLY A 13 -6.72 17.21 -0.92
C GLY A 13 -8.14 16.65 -0.83
N SER A 14 -8.74 16.25 -1.96
CA SER A 14 -10.04 15.57 -1.96
C SER A 14 -9.91 14.09 -1.59
N PHE A 15 -11.02 13.48 -1.19
CA PHE A 15 -11.08 12.07 -0.83
C PHE A 15 -12.01 11.31 -1.77
N MET A 16 -11.59 10.11 -2.18
CA MET A 16 -12.39 9.20 -2.99
C MET A 16 -12.59 7.86 -2.29
N ASP A 17 -13.81 7.32 -2.40
CA ASP A 17 -14.10 5.96 -1.94
C ASP A 17 -13.41 4.93 -2.83
N GLN A 18 -12.52 4.15 -2.24
CA GLN A 18 -11.74 3.14 -2.94
C GLN A 18 -11.97 1.75 -2.34
N ALA A 19 -12.57 0.85 -3.13
CA ALA A 19 -12.68 -0.55 -2.76
C ALA A 19 -11.31 -1.23 -2.84
N TYR A 20 -11.00 -2.10 -1.88
CA TYR A 20 -9.67 -2.72 -1.78
C TYR A 20 -9.71 -4.20 -1.35
N SER A 21 -8.57 -4.87 -1.51
CA SER A 21 -8.28 -6.18 -0.94
C SER A 21 -7.34 -6.01 0.26
N PRO A 22 -7.70 -6.49 1.46
CA PRO A 22 -6.83 -6.38 2.63
C PRO A 22 -5.51 -7.14 2.44
N LEU A 23 -4.40 -6.49 2.69
CA LEU A 23 -3.05 -7.05 2.67
C LEU A 23 -2.49 -6.99 4.09
N ILE A 24 -2.10 -8.13 4.64
CA ILE A 24 -1.44 -8.20 5.95
C ILE A 24 0.05 -8.31 5.68
N TYR A 25 0.82 -7.40 6.29
CA TYR A 25 2.28 -7.41 6.25
C TYR A 25 2.80 -7.54 7.68
N THR A 26 3.65 -8.52 7.92
CA THR A 26 4.22 -8.79 9.23
C THR A 26 5.73 -8.69 9.15
N ARG A 27 6.32 -7.87 10.02
CA ARG A 27 7.78 -7.78 10.15
C ARG A 27 8.14 -7.59 11.61
N MET A 28 9.13 -8.37 12.07
CA MET A 28 9.48 -8.50 13.49
C MET A 28 8.23 -8.89 14.32
N HIS A 29 7.85 -8.05 15.28
CA HIS A 29 6.68 -8.26 16.14
C HIS A 29 5.45 -7.43 15.71
N ASN A 30 5.55 -6.65 14.62
CA ASN A 30 4.50 -5.75 14.17
C ASN A 30 3.73 -6.33 12.99
N ALA A 31 2.40 -6.15 13.03
CA ALA A 31 1.48 -6.56 11.98
C ALA A 31 0.72 -5.35 11.44
N TYR A 32 0.98 -5.02 10.17
CA TYR A 32 0.37 -3.92 9.46
C TYR A 32 -0.77 -4.43 8.57
N ARG A 33 -1.85 -3.64 8.49
CA ARG A 33 -2.98 -3.90 7.60
C ARG A 33 -2.99 -2.84 6.51
N PHE A 34 -2.74 -3.24 5.28
CA PHE A 34 -2.73 -2.36 4.12
C PHE A 34 -3.92 -2.64 3.18
N ALA A 35 -4.26 -1.62 2.40
CA ALA A 35 -5.19 -1.70 1.29
C ALA A 35 -4.45 -1.91 -0.03
N LEU A 36 -4.68 -3.06 -0.67
CA LEU A 36 -4.24 -3.31 -2.04
C LEU A 36 -5.40 -3.06 -3.01
N TYR A 37 -5.21 -2.15 -3.95
CA TYR A 37 -6.24 -1.79 -4.92
C TYR A 37 -5.63 -1.41 -6.27
N LYS A 38 -6.48 -1.34 -7.28
CA LYS A 38 -6.08 -0.92 -8.63
C LYS A 38 -6.50 0.54 -8.84
N SER A 39 -5.56 1.38 -9.23
CA SER A 39 -5.80 2.76 -9.64
C SER A 39 -5.36 2.90 -11.10
N GLY A 40 -6.31 2.99 -12.02
CA GLY A 40 -6.03 2.93 -13.45
C GLY A 40 -5.33 1.63 -13.85
N ARG A 41 -4.09 1.74 -14.35
CA ARG A 41 -3.25 0.60 -14.79
C ARG A 41 -2.19 0.19 -13.77
N GLU A 42 -2.32 0.60 -12.51
CA GLU A 42 -1.33 0.31 -11.48
C GLU A 42 -1.99 -0.31 -10.26
N TRP A 43 -1.29 -1.26 -9.64
CA TRP A 43 -1.63 -1.72 -8.29
C TRP A 43 -0.92 -0.83 -7.27
N ILE A 44 -1.64 -0.45 -6.23
CA ILE A 44 -1.19 0.48 -5.19
C ILE A 44 -1.45 -0.15 -3.83
N VAL A 45 -0.51 0.07 -2.91
CA VAL A 45 -0.63 -0.22 -1.48
C VAL A 45 -0.79 1.09 -0.73
N SER A 46 -1.84 1.20 0.07
CA SER A 46 -2.07 2.32 0.99
C SER A 46 -2.38 1.82 2.40
N GLU A 47 -2.19 2.67 3.40
CA GLU A 47 -2.72 2.44 4.74
C GLU A 47 -4.21 2.82 4.74
N PRO A 48 -5.13 1.88 5.06
CA PRO A 48 -6.57 2.06 4.88
C PRO A 48 -7.21 3.07 5.82
N VAL A 49 -6.63 3.36 6.98
CA VAL A 49 -7.19 4.32 7.93
C VAL A 49 -6.87 5.73 7.46
N SER A 50 -5.61 6.14 7.41
CA SER A 50 -5.11 7.44 6.94
C SER A 50 -5.34 7.71 5.45
N GLY A 51 -5.40 6.65 4.62
CA GLY A 51 -5.39 6.79 3.17
C GLY A 51 -3.99 7.06 2.58
N TYR A 52 -2.95 7.04 3.41
CA TYR A 52 -1.57 7.29 3.02
C TYR A 52 -1.07 6.24 2.02
N ARG A 53 -0.44 6.68 0.92
CA ARG A 53 0.12 5.79 -0.08
C ARG A 53 1.48 5.26 0.38
N VAL A 54 1.57 3.96 0.58
CA VAL A 54 2.82 3.28 0.96
C VAL A 54 3.70 3.07 -0.26
N CYS A 55 3.19 2.39 -1.29
CA CYS A 55 3.95 2.13 -2.52
C CYS A 55 3.08 1.82 -3.72
N ARG A 56 3.68 1.93 -4.91
CA ARG A 56 3.16 1.33 -6.14
C ARG A 56 3.77 -0.05 -6.31
N VAL A 57 2.95 -1.04 -6.63
CA VAL A 57 3.43 -2.39 -6.91
C VAL A 57 4.19 -2.41 -8.23
N THR A 58 5.41 -2.93 -8.20
CA THR A 58 6.33 -3.03 -9.34
C THR A 58 6.53 -4.51 -9.70
N ALA A 59 6.16 -4.87 -10.92
CA ALA A 59 6.48 -6.19 -11.46
C ALA A 59 7.85 -6.16 -12.14
N HIS A 60 8.52 -7.31 -12.22
CA HIS A 60 9.77 -7.45 -12.95
C HIS A 60 9.64 -8.53 -14.03
N PHE A 61 10.10 -8.21 -15.25
CA PHE A 61 10.23 -9.17 -16.33
C PHE A 61 11.67 -9.16 -16.84
N LYS A 62 12.37 -10.29 -16.74
CA LYS A 62 13.80 -10.41 -17.08
C LYS A 62 14.68 -9.33 -16.42
N GLY A 63 14.41 -9.02 -15.14
CA GLY A 63 15.14 -8.01 -14.37
C GLY A 63 14.72 -6.56 -14.62
N MET A 64 13.84 -6.29 -15.60
CA MET A 64 13.37 -4.94 -15.90
C MET A 64 12.04 -4.65 -15.20
N PRO A 65 11.86 -3.46 -14.60
CA PRO A 65 10.59 -3.07 -14.00
C PRO A 65 9.53 -2.87 -15.10
N VAL A 66 8.35 -3.45 -14.89
CA VAL A 66 7.21 -3.36 -15.82
C VAL A 66 5.94 -2.93 -15.09
N ALA A 67 4.99 -2.40 -15.86
CA ALA A 67 3.71 -1.95 -15.32
C ALA A 67 2.95 -3.10 -14.65
N SER A 68 2.48 -2.88 -13.42
CA SER A 68 1.73 -3.90 -12.66
C SER A 68 0.30 -4.11 -13.15
N GLY A 69 -0.19 -3.32 -14.12
CA GLY A 69 -1.58 -3.32 -14.57
C GLY A 69 -2.13 -4.65 -15.07
N HIS A 70 -1.26 -5.56 -15.51
CA HIS A 70 -1.65 -6.88 -16.01
C HIS A 70 -1.54 -7.99 -14.96
N LEU A 71 -1.09 -7.67 -13.74
CA LEU A 71 -1.05 -8.65 -12.65
C LEU A 71 -2.46 -9.05 -12.22
N THR A 72 -2.64 -10.34 -11.99
CA THR A 72 -3.77 -10.86 -11.22
C THR A 72 -3.70 -10.36 -9.78
N LEU A 73 -4.82 -10.37 -9.05
CA LEU A 73 -4.82 -9.98 -7.63
C LEU A 73 -3.82 -10.82 -6.82
N LYS A 74 -3.72 -12.12 -7.09
CA LYS A 74 -2.77 -13.01 -6.40
C LYS A 74 -1.32 -12.55 -6.61
N GLN A 75 -0.93 -12.33 -7.86
CA GLN A 75 0.42 -11.84 -8.18
C GLN A 75 0.68 -10.45 -7.59
N ALA A 76 -0.30 -9.54 -7.68
CA ALA A 76 -0.16 -8.20 -7.11
C ALA A 76 0.06 -8.24 -5.58
N ARG A 77 -0.54 -9.19 -4.86
CA ARG A 77 -0.28 -9.39 -3.42
C ARG A 77 1.16 -9.84 -3.16
N GLU A 78 1.65 -10.79 -3.95
CA GLU A 78 3.02 -11.31 -3.81
C GLU A 78 4.05 -10.19 -4.04
N PHE A 79 3.91 -9.44 -5.15
CA PHE A 79 4.80 -8.32 -5.44
C PHE A 79 4.66 -7.17 -4.43
N ALA A 80 3.45 -6.87 -3.97
CA ALA A 80 3.24 -5.83 -2.96
C ALA A 80 4.02 -6.11 -1.67
N LEU A 81 4.05 -7.37 -1.20
CA LEU A 81 4.81 -7.73 -0.01
C LEU A 81 6.31 -7.53 -0.23
N VAL A 82 6.84 -7.93 -1.38
CA VAL A 82 8.25 -7.74 -1.75
C VAL A 82 8.62 -6.25 -1.84
N ASP A 83 7.75 -5.43 -2.43
CA ASP A 83 7.99 -4.00 -2.55
C ASP A 83 7.96 -3.29 -1.18
N ILE A 84 7.05 -3.70 -0.28
CA ILE A 84 7.04 -3.19 1.10
C ILE A 84 8.33 -3.59 1.82
N ASP A 85 8.75 -4.86 1.69
CA ASP A 85 9.98 -5.35 2.32
C ASP A 85 11.22 -4.59 1.81
N SER A 86 11.28 -4.36 0.51
CA SER A 86 12.35 -3.58 -0.13
C SER A 86 12.38 -2.13 0.34
N ILE A 87 11.21 -1.53 0.62
CA ILE A 87 11.15 -0.18 1.21
C ILE A 87 11.72 -0.23 2.63
N VAL A 88 11.27 -1.17 3.46
CA VAL A 88 11.74 -1.33 4.84
C VAL A 88 13.25 -1.57 4.88
N ASP A 89 13.78 -2.43 4.01
CA ASP A 89 15.22 -2.70 3.91
C ASP A 89 16.01 -1.46 3.53
N ARG A 90 15.45 -0.60 2.67
CA ARG A 90 16.10 0.62 2.20
C ARG A 90 16.11 1.75 3.24
N ILE A 91 15.01 1.95 3.96
CA ILE A 91 14.86 3.10 4.88
C ILE A 91 15.09 2.73 6.36
N GLY A 92 15.12 1.44 6.68
CA GLY A 92 15.14 0.94 8.05
C GLY A 92 13.73 0.76 8.62
N PHE A 93 13.56 -0.23 9.50
CA PHE A 93 12.28 -0.56 10.10
C PHE A 93 11.70 0.58 10.94
N ASP A 94 12.48 1.20 11.81
CA ASP A 94 12.01 2.26 12.70
C ASP A 94 11.50 3.48 11.92
N ALA A 95 12.21 3.86 10.85
CA ALA A 95 11.82 4.97 9.99
C ALA A 95 10.61 4.64 9.09
N PHE A 96 10.35 3.36 8.83
CA PHE A 96 9.11 2.92 8.19
C PHE A 96 7.95 3.00 9.18
N ASP A 97 8.11 2.42 10.37
CA ASP A 97 7.09 2.39 11.41
C ASP A 97 6.65 3.80 11.83
N GLN A 98 7.63 4.68 12.07
CA GLN A 98 7.38 6.08 12.39
C GLN A 98 6.50 6.76 11.32
N ARG A 99 6.82 6.59 10.02
CA ARG A 99 6.04 7.20 8.94
C ARG A 99 4.61 6.70 8.87
N ILE A 100 4.39 5.41 9.13
CA ILE A 100 3.04 4.84 9.16
C ILE A 100 2.26 5.40 10.35
N ASN A 101 2.89 5.50 11.53
CA ASN A 101 2.25 6.05 12.72
C ASN A 101 1.93 7.54 12.58
N GLU A 102 2.85 8.35 12.05
CA GLU A 102 2.60 9.77 11.74
C GLU A 102 1.41 9.94 10.80
N ALA A 103 1.31 9.11 9.75
CA ALA A 103 0.17 9.14 8.84
C ALA A 103 -1.16 8.82 9.53
N LEU A 104 -1.15 7.88 10.49
CA LEU A 104 -2.32 7.54 11.29
C LEU A 104 -2.73 8.69 12.22
N GLU A 105 -1.76 9.34 12.88
CA GLU A 105 -1.98 10.47 13.79
C GLU A 105 -2.53 11.71 13.08
N MET A 106 -2.00 12.04 11.90
CA MET A 106 -2.47 13.19 11.10
C MET A 106 -3.95 13.11 10.75
N LYS A 107 -4.52 11.89 10.64
CA LYS A 107 -5.95 11.72 10.41
C LYS A 107 -6.80 11.92 11.68
N VAL A 108 -6.25 11.66 12.86
CA VAL A 108 -6.98 11.89 14.12
C VAL A 108 -7.12 13.38 14.43
N ALA A 109 -6.19 14.21 13.92
CA ALA A 109 -6.17 15.65 14.13
C ALA A 109 -6.97 16.47 13.09
N ALA A 110 -7.47 15.86 12.02
CA ALA A 110 -8.17 16.51 10.91
C ALA A 110 -9.66 16.13 10.86
#